data_AF-A0A373S6H0-F1
#
_entry.id   AF-A0A373S6H0-F1
#
_cell.length_a   1.000
_cell.length_b   1.000
_cell.length_c   1.000
_cell.angle_alpha   90.00
_cell.angle_beta   90.00
_cell.angle_gamma   90.00
#
_symmetry.space_group_name_H-M   'P 1'
#
loop_
_entity.id
_entity.type
_entity.pdbx_description
1 polymer ?
#
loop_
_entity_poly.entity_id
_entity_poly.type
_entity_poly.pdbx_seq_one_letter_code
_entity_poly.pdbx_strand_id
1 'polypeptide(L)'
;MISNCGHDENNRYSGGKAGDQTGTEWRVINWYNRPWKCVLRHPDAKVRKMIASMAKAAAVNNKIGYDQSERYTFWEHLKASNYDPAQITIACEADCSSGVAAIVKGAGYRLGNEKMKNVSIYLYTGNMRAGLKAAGFEVLTDSKYLTSDAYLLEGDITLNDNAHVAVNLTDGAKSSGTGASNTTTVKSNAKVDVAHGFNKSLAGTYKVTASGLNLRAGAGTGKSILAVMKNGEKVQCYGYYNDCNGVKWLYVVYKNIVGYASSKYLSK
;
A
#
# COMPACT_ATOMS: atom_id res chain seq x y z
N MET A 1 -7.05 -1.26 7.34
CA MET A 1 -6.03 -2.21 6.83
C MET A 1 -4.68 -1.53 6.78
N ILE A 2 -3.59 -2.29 6.86
CA ILE A 2 -2.23 -1.77 6.81
C ILE A 2 -1.38 -2.53 5.78
N SER A 3 -0.38 -1.85 5.21
CA SER A 3 0.74 -2.45 4.50
C SER A 3 1.81 -2.78 5.53
N ASN A 4 2.08 -4.07 5.72
CA ASN A 4 2.90 -4.61 6.79
C ASN A 4 4.08 -5.41 6.23
N CYS A 5 5.29 -5.01 6.60
CA CYS A 5 6.56 -5.64 6.23
C CYS A 5 7.24 -6.11 7.51
N GLY A 6 7.25 -7.41 7.80
CA GLY A 6 7.47 -7.91 9.17
C GLY A 6 8.53 -8.98 9.40
N HIS A 7 8.77 -9.87 8.43
CA HIS A 7 9.61 -11.06 8.60
C HIS A 7 9.95 -11.66 7.23
N ASP A 8 11.06 -12.40 7.14
CA ASP A 8 11.50 -13.13 5.93
C ASP A 8 10.73 -14.46 5.74
N GLU A 9 11.06 -15.24 4.70
CA GLU A 9 10.37 -16.50 4.40
C GLU A 9 10.49 -17.58 5.49
N ASN A 10 11.47 -17.43 6.39
CA ASN A 10 11.77 -18.35 7.49
C ASN A 10 11.19 -17.86 8.83
N ASN A 11 10.37 -16.81 8.82
CA ASN A 11 9.87 -16.08 10.00
C ASN A 11 11.02 -15.50 10.87
N ARG A 12 12.14 -15.14 10.24
CA ARG A 12 13.26 -14.43 10.85
C ARG A 12 13.31 -13.00 10.31
N TYR A 13 14.34 -12.27 10.73
CA TYR A 13 14.53 -10.88 10.30
C TYR A 13 15.67 -10.70 9.29
N SER A 14 16.40 -11.76 8.95
CA SER A 14 17.61 -11.69 8.13
C SER A 14 18.08 -13.08 7.71
N GLY A 15 18.79 -13.13 6.58
CA GLY A 15 19.33 -14.35 5.98
C GLY A 15 18.32 -15.04 5.06
N GLY A 16 17.27 -14.34 4.69
CA GLY A 16 16.27 -14.79 3.73
C GLY A 16 16.76 -14.63 2.28
N LYS A 17 15.96 -15.12 1.35
CA LYS A 17 16.23 -14.95 -0.09
C LYS A 17 15.52 -13.72 -0.64
N ALA A 18 16.27 -12.89 -1.37
CA ALA A 18 15.76 -11.70 -2.04
C ALA A 18 14.40 -11.87 -2.76
N GLY A 19 13.47 -10.95 -2.49
CA GLY A 19 12.08 -10.91 -2.94
C GLY A 19 11.13 -11.67 -2.01
N ASP A 20 9.84 -11.34 -2.05
CA ASP A 20 8.83 -12.05 -1.26
C ASP A 20 8.54 -13.46 -1.80
N GLN A 21 9.06 -14.47 -1.10
CA GLN A 21 8.93 -15.88 -1.43
C GLN A 21 7.59 -16.47 -0.94
N THR A 22 7.03 -15.92 0.14
CA THR A 22 5.88 -16.54 0.85
C THR A 22 4.54 -15.86 0.60
N GLY A 23 4.53 -14.65 0.07
CA GLY A 23 3.35 -13.80 0.09
C GLY A 23 3.10 -13.11 1.42
N THR A 24 4.03 -13.20 2.38
CA THR A 24 3.80 -12.71 3.74
C THR A 24 4.88 -11.78 4.26
N GLU A 25 5.98 -11.63 3.52
CA GLU A 25 7.13 -10.84 3.95
C GLU A 25 6.81 -9.34 3.92
N TRP A 26 6.16 -8.90 2.84
CA TRP A 26 5.45 -7.62 2.76
C TRP A 26 4.04 -7.85 2.21
N ARG A 27 3.01 -7.59 3.01
CA ARG A 27 1.61 -7.83 2.63
C ARG A 27 0.63 -6.81 3.17
N VAL A 28 -0.54 -6.74 2.52
CA VAL A 28 -1.71 -6.03 3.05
C VAL A 28 -2.43 -6.94 4.04
N ILE A 29 -2.65 -6.45 5.26
CA ILE A 29 -3.39 -7.16 6.31
C ILE A 29 -4.41 -6.24 6.99
N ASN A 30 -5.30 -6.86 7.76
CA ASN A 30 -6.17 -6.11 8.67
C ASN A 30 -5.32 -5.27 9.62
N TRP A 31 -5.85 -4.09 9.97
CA TRP A 31 -5.22 -3.32 11.03
C TRP A 31 -5.28 -4.15 12.32
N TYR A 32 -4.20 -4.12 13.09
CA TYR A 32 -4.12 -4.80 14.36
C TYR A 32 -3.57 -3.86 15.42
N ASN A 33 -4.05 -4.05 16.64
CA ASN A 33 -3.58 -3.27 17.77
C ASN A 33 -2.21 -3.78 18.21
N ARG A 34 -1.21 -2.90 18.13
CA ARG A 34 0.13 -3.06 18.70
C ARG A 34 0.30 -1.92 19.71
N PRO A 35 1.29 -1.94 20.62
CA PRO A 35 1.67 -0.75 21.40
C PRO A 35 2.24 0.37 20.52
N TRP A 36 1.45 0.86 19.56
CA TRP A 36 1.70 2.02 18.72
C TRP A 36 1.89 3.24 19.63
N LYS A 37 2.91 4.03 19.33
CA LYS A 37 3.35 5.15 20.15
C LYS A 37 3.01 6.49 19.49
N CYS A 38 2.85 6.53 18.17
CA CYS A 38 2.28 7.64 17.45
C CYS A 38 1.75 7.22 16.08
N VAL A 39 1.01 8.14 15.47
CA VAL A 39 0.70 8.16 14.04
C VAL A 39 1.37 9.37 13.40
N LEU A 40 2.09 9.15 12.31
CA LEU A 40 2.68 10.21 11.51
C LEU A 40 1.76 10.48 10.32
N ARG A 41 1.16 11.67 10.30
CA ARG A 41 0.14 12.07 9.31
C ARG A 41 0.63 13.25 8.50
N HIS A 42 0.69 13.10 7.17
CA HIS A 42 0.93 14.25 6.31
C HIS A 42 -0.39 15.05 6.13
N PRO A 43 -0.38 16.39 6.22
CA PRO A 43 -1.60 17.20 6.12
C PRO A 43 -2.25 17.16 4.72
N ASP A 44 -1.44 17.07 3.66
CA ASP A 44 -1.94 16.96 2.28
C ASP A 44 -2.49 15.55 1.96
N ALA A 45 -3.76 15.48 1.56
CA ALA A 45 -4.43 14.26 1.15
C ALA A 45 -3.84 13.61 -0.10
N LYS A 46 -3.25 14.38 -1.04
CA LYS A 46 -2.59 13.83 -2.23
C LYS A 46 -1.33 13.06 -1.86
N VAL A 47 -0.55 13.60 -0.93
CA VAL A 47 0.63 12.92 -0.36
C VAL A 47 0.23 11.62 0.31
N ARG A 48 -0.79 11.67 1.18
CA ARG A 48 -1.31 10.49 1.86
C ARG A 48 -1.75 9.38 0.89
N LYS A 49 -2.52 9.73 -0.15
CA LYS A 49 -2.93 8.79 -1.21
C LYS A 49 -1.76 8.18 -1.96
N MET A 50 -0.72 8.98 -2.27
CA MET A 50 0.49 8.48 -2.94
C MET A 50 1.23 7.46 -2.06
N ILE A 51 1.44 7.78 -0.78
CA ILE A 51 2.09 6.89 0.20
C ILE A 51 1.32 5.56 0.30
N ALA A 52 0.00 5.61 0.48
CA ALA A 52 -0.83 4.40 0.56
C ALA A 52 -0.81 3.59 -0.74
N SER A 53 -0.87 4.23 -1.91
CA SER A 53 -0.79 3.55 -3.20
C SER A 53 0.55 2.85 -3.39
N MET A 54 1.66 3.51 -3.05
CA MET A 54 3.00 2.91 -3.14
C MET A 54 3.15 1.76 -2.15
N ALA A 55 2.66 1.92 -0.92
CA ALA A 55 2.68 0.86 0.08
C ALA A 55 1.82 -0.35 -0.31
N LYS A 56 0.69 -0.15 -1.01
CA LYS A 56 -0.11 -1.23 -1.61
C LYS A 56 0.66 -1.93 -2.74
N ALA A 57 1.26 -1.17 -3.65
CA ALA A 57 2.03 -1.70 -4.76
C ALA A 57 3.24 -2.52 -4.29
N ALA A 58 3.95 -2.05 -3.26
CA ALA A 58 5.06 -2.79 -2.66
C ALA A 58 4.58 -4.13 -2.07
N ALA A 59 3.52 -4.09 -1.25
CA ALA A 59 2.94 -5.26 -0.60
C ALA A 59 2.32 -6.32 -1.53
N VAL A 60 2.18 -6.04 -2.83
CA VAL A 60 1.70 -7.03 -3.80
C VAL A 60 2.78 -7.45 -4.80
N ASN A 61 3.99 -6.86 -4.75
CA ASN A 61 5.07 -7.19 -5.66
C ASN A 61 6.02 -8.23 -5.05
N ASN A 62 6.01 -9.45 -5.59
CA ASN A 62 6.87 -10.55 -5.12
C ASN A 62 8.37 -10.30 -5.29
N LYS A 63 8.78 -9.23 -5.96
CA LYS A 63 10.17 -8.82 -6.04
C LYS A 63 10.63 -8.02 -4.81
N ILE A 64 9.75 -7.71 -3.87
CA ILE A 64 10.07 -6.91 -2.69
C ILE A 64 9.82 -7.77 -1.46
N GLY A 65 10.89 -8.25 -0.84
CA GLY A 65 10.85 -9.13 0.34
C GLY A 65 11.07 -8.38 1.66
N TYR A 66 11.38 -9.16 2.70
CA TYR A 66 11.88 -8.67 3.97
C TYR A 66 13.26 -9.25 4.34
N ASP A 67 14.24 -8.38 4.60
CA ASP A 67 15.54 -8.75 5.17
C ASP A 67 16.25 -7.52 5.75
N GLN A 68 16.67 -7.57 7.02
CA GLN A 68 17.37 -6.46 7.68
C GLN A 68 18.83 -6.26 7.23
N SER A 69 19.50 -7.31 6.74
CA SER A 69 20.87 -7.25 6.23
C SER A 69 20.94 -6.58 4.86
N GLU A 70 19.91 -6.75 4.02
CA GLU A 70 19.84 -6.19 2.66
C GLU A 70 18.79 -5.09 2.48
N ARG A 71 18.27 -4.57 3.59
CA ARG A 71 17.14 -3.62 3.73
C ARG A 71 17.16 -2.34 2.88
N TYR A 72 18.27 -2.01 2.22
CA TYR A 72 18.39 -0.82 1.38
C TYR A 72 18.27 -1.10 -0.11
N THR A 73 18.33 -2.37 -0.54
CA THR A 73 18.21 -2.76 -1.94
C THR A 73 16.83 -2.40 -2.51
N PHE A 74 15.77 -2.38 -1.69
CA PHE A 74 14.47 -1.84 -2.10
C PHE A 74 14.55 -0.39 -2.58
N TRP A 75 15.29 0.50 -1.89
CA TRP A 75 15.43 1.88 -2.34
C TRP A 75 16.19 2.00 -3.67
N GLU A 76 17.25 1.21 -3.84
CA GLU A 76 18.05 1.20 -5.07
C GLU A 76 17.17 0.86 -6.28
N HIS A 77 16.39 -0.21 -6.17
CA HIS A 77 15.48 -0.63 -7.22
C HIS A 77 14.26 0.26 -7.35
N LEU A 78 13.75 0.85 -6.26
CA LEU A 78 12.70 1.85 -6.32
C LEU A 78 13.14 3.08 -7.12
N LYS A 79 14.36 3.58 -6.92
CA LYS A 79 14.93 4.69 -7.68
C LYS A 79 15.08 4.34 -9.17
N ALA A 80 15.55 3.13 -9.48
CA ALA A 80 15.68 2.65 -10.85
C ALA A 80 14.31 2.48 -11.56
N SER A 81 13.26 2.20 -10.80
CA SER A 81 11.90 1.95 -11.29
C SER A 81 11.00 3.19 -11.19
N ASN A 82 11.51 4.38 -11.49
CA ASN A 82 10.75 5.65 -11.50
C ASN A 82 10.02 5.94 -10.17
N TYR A 83 10.58 5.49 -9.05
CA TYR A 83 9.99 5.57 -7.72
C TYR A 83 8.63 4.87 -7.58
N ASP A 84 8.35 3.90 -8.44
CA ASP A 84 7.10 3.15 -8.47
C ASP A 84 7.33 1.67 -8.11
N PRO A 85 6.86 1.19 -6.95
CA PRO A 85 7.07 -0.20 -6.54
C PRO A 85 6.50 -1.23 -7.52
N ALA A 86 5.47 -0.88 -8.29
CA ALA A 86 4.90 -1.77 -9.30
C ALA A 86 5.84 -2.00 -10.51
N GLN A 87 6.82 -1.13 -10.71
CA GLN A 87 7.80 -1.22 -11.80
C GLN A 87 9.10 -1.93 -11.37
N ILE A 88 9.20 -2.41 -10.14
CA ILE A 88 10.35 -3.17 -9.67
C ILE A 88 10.28 -4.60 -10.22
N THR A 89 11.31 -4.99 -10.98
CA THR A 89 11.42 -6.33 -11.60
C THR A 89 12.57 -7.17 -11.04
N ILE A 90 13.52 -6.53 -10.34
CA ILE A 90 14.67 -7.17 -9.70
C ILE A 90 14.31 -7.42 -8.23
N ALA A 91 14.63 -8.62 -7.74
CA ALA A 91 14.38 -8.99 -6.36
C ALA A 91 15.19 -8.11 -5.42
N CYS A 92 14.56 -7.61 -4.37
CA CYS A 92 15.12 -6.64 -3.45
C CYS A 92 14.46 -6.75 -2.08
N GLU A 93 15.12 -6.15 -1.10
CA GLU A 93 14.82 -6.30 0.30
C GLU A 93 14.61 -4.96 1.00
N ALA A 94 13.69 -4.99 1.97
CA ALA A 94 13.42 -3.92 2.89
C ALA A 94 13.27 -4.49 4.30
N ASP A 95 13.26 -3.62 5.28
CA ASP A 95 12.61 -3.90 6.55
C ASP A 95 11.45 -2.92 6.77
N CYS A 96 10.73 -3.06 7.89
CA CYS A 96 9.60 -2.18 8.19
C CYS A 96 9.93 -0.68 8.03
N SER A 97 11.09 -0.26 8.54
CA SER A 97 11.45 1.15 8.66
C SER A 97 12.10 1.73 7.42
N SER A 98 13.04 1.01 6.82
CA SER A 98 13.62 1.36 5.52
C SER A 98 12.58 1.32 4.40
N GLY A 99 11.66 0.34 4.41
CA GLY A 99 10.56 0.24 3.47
C GLY A 99 9.64 1.46 3.52
N VAL A 100 9.21 1.86 4.72
CA VAL A 100 8.40 3.08 4.92
C VAL A 100 9.17 4.34 4.53
N ALA A 101 10.45 4.45 4.93
CA ALA A 101 11.28 5.60 4.57
C ALA A 101 11.46 5.74 3.05
N ALA A 102 11.73 4.64 2.35
CA ALA A 102 11.83 4.59 0.89
C ALA A 102 10.51 4.97 0.21
N ILE A 103 9.36 4.49 0.72
CA ILE A 103 8.04 4.89 0.22
C ILE A 103 7.81 6.39 0.38
N VAL A 104 8.07 6.96 1.56
CA VAL A 104 7.88 8.39 1.81
C VAL A 104 8.81 9.21 0.92
N LYS A 105 10.08 8.83 0.82
CA LYS A 105 11.06 9.51 -0.04
C LYS A 105 10.65 9.44 -1.51
N GLY A 106 10.28 8.26 -2.00
CA GLY A 106 9.83 8.03 -3.37
C GLY A 106 8.54 8.80 -3.71
N ALA A 107 7.58 8.86 -2.78
CA ALA A 107 6.39 9.71 -2.93
C ALA A 107 6.76 11.19 -3.07
N GLY A 108 7.81 11.63 -2.38
CA GLY A 108 8.39 12.97 -2.54
C GLY A 108 8.87 13.23 -3.97
N TYR A 109 9.58 12.27 -4.57
CA TYR A 109 9.98 12.36 -5.98
C TYR A 109 8.78 12.38 -6.94
N ARG A 110 7.79 11.48 -6.75
CA ARG A 110 6.61 11.39 -7.63
C ARG A 110 5.69 12.61 -7.56
N LEU A 111 5.71 13.35 -6.46
CA LEU A 111 4.88 14.53 -6.24
C LEU A 111 5.65 15.85 -6.34
N GLY A 112 6.97 15.82 -6.51
CA GLY A 112 7.79 17.03 -6.47
C GLY A 112 7.86 17.70 -5.09
N ASN A 113 7.70 16.95 -4.00
CA ASN A 113 7.76 17.49 -2.64
C ASN A 113 9.21 17.43 -2.09
N GLU A 114 9.88 18.58 -2.04
CA GLU A 114 11.29 18.69 -1.64
C GLU A 114 11.57 18.20 -0.21
N LYS A 115 10.68 18.49 0.75
CA LYS A 115 10.85 18.03 2.13
C LYS A 115 10.86 16.51 2.22
N MET A 116 9.98 15.85 1.46
CA MET A 116 9.92 14.39 1.40
C MET A 116 11.09 13.78 0.62
N LYS A 117 11.59 14.43 -0.46
CA LYS A 117 12.80 13.98 -1.18
C LYS A 117 14.03 13.93 -0.25
N ASN A 118 14.07 14.79 0.76
CA ASN A 118 15.13 14.87 1.76
C ASN A 118 14.99 13.87 2.91
N VAL A 119 13.92 13.07 2.97
CA VAL A 119 13.81 11.97 3.95
C VAL A 119 15.00 11.02 3.78
N SER A 120 15.64 10.67 4.89
CA SER A 120 16.75 9.70 4.90
C SER A 120 16.23 8.29 4.67
N ILE A 121 16.90 7.51 3.83
CA ILE A 121 16.61 6.08 3.67
C ILE A 121 17.08 5.25 4.88
N TYR A 122 17.93 5.84 5.73
CA TYR A 122 18.47 5.24 6.94
C TYR A 122 17.60 5.49 8.19
N LEU A 123 16.36 5.94 8.01
CA LEU A 123 15.44 6.01 9.13
C LEU A 123 15.15 4.60 9.65
N TYR A 124 15.20 4.48 10.97
CA TYR A 124 14.76 3.31 11.73
C TYR A 124 13.67 3.76 12.70
N THR A 125 12.97 2.83 13.36
CA THR A 125 11.79 3.17 14.18
C THR A 125 12.08 4.23 15.24
N GLY A 126 13.28 4.24 15.83
CA GLY A 126 13.64 5.16 16.91
C GLY A 126 13.88 6.62 16.49
N ASN A 127 14.22 6.88 15.23
CA ASN A 127 14.43 8.25 14.72
C ASN A 127 13.36 8.70 13.70
N MET A 128 12.44 7.81 13.33
CA MET A 128 11.46 8.05 12.27
C MET A 128 10.51 9.21 12.57
N ARG A 129 10.11 9.41 13.84
CA ARG A 129 9.28 10.59 14.20
C ARG A 129 9.93 11.90 13.82
N ALA A 130 11.19 12.08 14.22
CA ALA A 130 11.93 13.31 13.96
C ALA A 130 12.14 13.49 12.45
N GLY A 131 12.53 12.42 11.75
CA GLY A 131 12.72 12.43 10.31
C GLY A 131 11.46 12.80 9.52
N LEU A 132 10.32 12.18 9.83
CA LEU A 132 9.07 12.47 9.12
C LEU A 132 8.45 13.80 9.56
N LYS A 133 8.62 14.21 10.82
CA LYS A 133 8.22 15.57 11.25
C LYS A 133 8.97 16.65 10.47
N ALA A 134 10.28 16.48 10.27
CA ALA A 134 11.07 17.36 9.41
C ALA A 134 10.58 17.35 7.94
N ALA A 135 10.03 16.23 7.48
CA ALA A 135 9.40 16.09 6.16
C ALA A 135 7.98 16.70 6.07
N GLY A 136 7.46 17.29 7.15
CA GLY A 136 6.14 17.95 7.17
C GLY A 136 5.00 17.10 7.70
N PHE A 137 5.28 15.96 8.35
CA PHE A 137 4.26 15.15 9.00
C PHE A 137 3.93 15.68 10.39
N GLU A 138 2.66 15.62 10.75
CA GLU A 138 2.18 15.78 12.12
C GLU A 138 2.42 14.50 12.92
N VAL A 139 2.75 14.65 14.20
CA VAL A 139 2.93 13.53 15.13
C VAL A 139 1.70 13.47 16.04
N LEU A 140 0.82 12.52 15.79
CA LEU A 140 -0.42 12.33 16.56
C LEU A 140 -0.20 11.27 17.64
N THR A 141 -0.49 11.62 18.90
CA THR A 141 -0.26 10.75 20.06
C THR A 141 -1.52 10.49 20.89
N ASP A 142 -2.65 11.11 20.56
CA ASP A 142 -3.90 10.86 21.27
C ASP A 142 -4.29 9.37 21.17
N SER A 143 -4.74 8.81 22.30
CA SER A 143 -5.10 7.39 22.42
C SER A 143 -6.09 6.89 21.34
N LYS A 144 -6.99 7.77 20.87
CA LYS A 144 -7.96 7.47 19.81
C LYS A 144 -7.33 7.03 18.49
N TYR A 145 -6.09 7.44 18.21
CA TYR A 145 -5.35 7.05 17.00
C TYR A 145 -4.51 5.78 17.20
N LEU A 146 -4.25 5.38 18.45
CA LEU A 146 -3.27 4.33 18.77
C LEU A 146 -3.91 2.98 19.06
N THR A 147 -5.17 3.00 19.50
CA THR A 147 -5.89 1.81 20.00
C THR A 147 -6.88 1.21 18.98
N SER A 148 -7.19 1.94 17.90
CA SER A 148 -8.04 1.46 16.80
C SER A 148 -7.72 2.19 15.50
N ASP A 149 -8.12 1.62 14.36
CA ASP A 149 -8.06 2.29 13.07
C ASP A 149 -9.19 3.31 12.84
N ALA A 150 -10.13 3.45 13.78
CA ALA A 150 -11.35 4.22 13.58
C ALA A 150 -11.14 5.70 13.22
N TYR A 151 -10.03 6.30 13.65
CA TYR A 151 -9.67 7.70 13.37
C TYR A 151 -8.46 7.87 12.45
N LEU A 152 -7.92 6.76 11.93
CA LEU A 152 -6.81 6.81 10.99
C LEU A 152 -7.29 7.26 9.62
N LEU A 153 -6.40 7.88 8.87
CA LEU A 153 -6.59 8.22 7.47
C LEU A 153 -5.73 7.32 6.60
N GLU A 154 -6.18 7.05 5.38
CA GLU A 154 -5.34 6.44 4.36
C GLU A 154 -4.02 7.23 4.26
N GLY A 155 -2.88 6.54 4.23
CA GLY A 155 -1.54 7.12 4.16
C GLY A 155 -0.93 7.52 5.51
N ASP A 156 -1.68 7.39 6.61
CA ASP A 156 -1.10 7.50 7.95
C ASP A 156 -0.03 6.43 8.18
N ILE A 157 1.00 6.76 8.94
CA ILE A 157 2.08 5.83 9.30
C ILE A 157 1.97 5.55 10.80
N THR A 158 1.59 4.32 11.16
CA THR A 158 1.53 3.87 12.56
C THR A 158 2.92 3.44 12.99
N LEU A 159 3.44 4.01 14.08
CA LEU A 159 4.81 3.80 14.54
C LEU A 159 4.84 3.36 16.01
N ASN A 160 5.56 2.27 16.27
CA ASN A 160 6.09 1.92 17.57
C ASN A 160 7.60 2.10 17.50
N ASP A 161 8.11 3.15 18.16
CA ASP A 161 9.50 3.61 18.04
C ASP A 161 10.53 2.54 18.37
N ASN A 162 10.15 1.55 19.17
CA ASN A 162 11.06 0.51 19.65
C ASN A 162 10.94 -0.81 18.89
N ALA A 163 10.03 -0.93 17.90
CA ALA A 163 9.76 -2.26 17.37
C ALA A 163 9.15 -2.38 15.98
N HIS A 164 8.29 -1.46 15.49
CA HIS A 164 7.66 -1.65 14.17
C HIS A 164 7.04 -0.38 13.61
N VAL A 165 6.92 -0.34 12.29
CA VAL A 165 6.16 0.69 11.58
C VAL A 165 5.36 0.06 10.44
N ALA A 166 4.18 0.61 10.17
CA ALA A 166 3.33 0.19 9.05
C ALA A 166 2.59 1.39 8.45
N VAL A 167 2.17 1.25 7.19
CA VAL A 167 1.36 2.28 6.51
C VAL A 167 -0.11 1.88 6.58
N ASN A 168 -0.94 2.72 7.15
CA ASN A 168 -2.38 2.58 7.11
C ASN A 168 -2.93 2.88 5.71
N LEU A 169 -3.82 2.01 5.23
CA LEU A 169 -4.24 1.97 3.83
C LEU A 169 -5.69 2.42 3.61
N THR A 170 -6.38 2.79 4.69
CA THR A 170 -7.84 2.94 4.71
C THR A 170 -8.26 4.04 5.67
N ASP A 171 -9.23 4.85 5.28
CA ASP A 171 -9.88 5.78 6.21
C ASP A 171 -10.70 5.01 7.25
N GLY A 172 -10.58 5.45 8.51
CA GLY A 172 -11.32 4.93 9.64
C GLY A 172 -12.77 5.42 9.65
N ALA A 173 -13.67 4.61 10.21
CA ALA A 173 -15.12 4.89 10.23
C ALA A 173 -15.51 6.21 10.93
N LYS A 174 -14.68 6.70 11.84
CA LYS A 174 -14.87 7.96 12.60
C LYS A 174 -13.95 9.07 12.13
N SER A 175 -13.19 8.84 11.06
CA SER A 175 -12.36 9.88 10.45
C SER A 175 -13.24 10.81 9.60
N SER A 176 -12.95 12.10 9.60
CA SER A 176 -13.57 13.07 8.68
C SER A 176 -13.02 12.98 7.25
N GLY A 177 -12.30 11.89 6.94
CA GLY A 177 -11.84 11.57 5.59
C GLY A 177 -13.02 11.31 4.65
N THR A 178 -12.84 11.57 3.36
CA THR A 178 -13.88 11.43 2.33
C THR A 178 -14.33 9.99 2.11
N GLY A 179 -13.73 9.01 2.80
CA GLY A 179 -14.13 7.60 2.79
C GLY A 179 -14.68 7.15 4.14
N ALA A 180 -15.99 7.34 4.37
CA ALA A 180 -16.68 6.57 5.40
C ALA A 180 -16.43 5.07 5.15
N SER A 181 -15.94 4.37 6.18
CA SER A 181 -15.67 2.94 6.15
C SER A 181 -16.94 2.16 5.79
N ASN A 182 -17.06 1.75 4.53
CA ASN A 182 -17.99 0.71 4.14
C ASN A 182 -17.23 -0.62 4.21
N THR A 183 -17.23 -1.23 5.39
CA THR A 183 -16.72 -2.58 5.63
C THR A 183 -17.42 -3.57 4.69
N THR A 184 -16.74 -3.94 3.60
CA THR A 184 -17.23 -4.99 2.71
C THR A 184 -16.64 -6.31 3.17
N THR A 185 -17.49 -7.33 3.27
CA THR A 185 -17.07 -8.70 3.58
C THR A 185 -16.07 -9.18 2.54
N VAL A 186 -14.81 -9.38 2.95
CA VAL A 186 -13.76 -10.01 2.13
C VAL A 186 -14.13 -11.48 1.95
N LYS A 187 -14.29 -11.92 0.70
CA LYS A 187 -14.66 -13.31 0.36
C LYS A 187 -13.47 -14.27 0.38
N SER A 188 -12.24 -13.77 0.18
CA SER A 188 -11.01 -14.57 0.27
C SER A 188 -9.79 -13.70 0.55
N ASN A 189 -8.80 -14.26 1.25
CA ASN A 189 -7.49 -13.63 1.49
C ASN A 189 -6.47 -14.00 0.41
N ALA A 190 -6.94 -14.31 -0.81
CA ALA A 190 -6.05 -14.68 -1.90
C ALA A 190 -5.11 -13.52 -2.24
N LYS A 191 -3.82 -13.81 -2.45
CA LYS A 191 -2.83 -12.81 -2.85
C LYS A 191 -3.24 -12.21 -4.19
N VAL A 192 -3.22 -10.89 -4.26
CA VAL A 192 -3.48 -10.15 -5.49
C VAL A 192 -2.26 -10.26 -6.40
N ASP A 193 -2.46 -10.64 -7.66
CA ASP A 193 -1.43 -10.70 -8.68
C ASP A 193 -0.72 -9.35 -8.84
N VAL A 194 0.57 -9.39 -9.16
CA VAL A 194 1.36 -8.19 -9.50
C VAL A 194 0.75 -7.53 -10.74
N ALA A 195 0.63 -6.21 -10.73
CA ALA A 195 0.23 -5.46 -11.93
C ALA A 195 1.47 -5.17 -12.78
N HIS A 196 1.45 -5.58 -14.05
CA HIS A 196 2.58 -5.44 -14.98
C HIS A 196 2.40 -4.26 -15.94
N GLY A 197 1.15 -3.85 -16.20
CA GLY A 197 0.83 -2.71 -17.07
C GLY A 197 0.57 -1.44 -16.27
N PHE A 198 1.04 -0.30 -16.79
CA PHE A 198 0.68 1.02 -16.31
C PHE A 198 0.27 1.92 -17.48
N ASN A 199 -0.87 2.59 -17.35
CA ASN A 199 -1.27 3.66 -18.25
C ASN A 199 -1.96 4.77 -17.45
N LYS A 200 -1.33 5.96 -17.43
CA LYS A 200 -1.83 7.13 -16.71
C LYS A 200 -3.24 7.55 -17.14
N SER A 201 -3.64 7.34 -18.40
CA SER A 201 -4.99 7.68 -18.86
C SER A 201 -6.07 6.80 -18.20
N LEU A 202 -5.70 5.62 -17.70
CA LEU A 202 -6.58 4.72 -16.96
C LEU A 202 -6.73 5.09 -15.49
N ALA A 203 -5.89 5.99 -14.94
CA ALA A 203 -6.02 6.42 -13.55
C ALA A 203 -7.29 7.28 -13.37
N GLY A 204 -8.10 6.97 -12.36
CA GLY A 204 -9.33 7.71 -12.05
C GLY A 204 -10.34 6.89 -11.27
N THR A 205 -11.45 7.52 -10.94
CA THR A 205 -12.62 6.88 -10.34
C THR A 205 -13.44 6.23 -11.45
N TYR A 206 -13.88 4.99 -11.24
CA TYR A 206 -14.77 4.28 -12.15
C TYR A 206 -16.06 3.89 -11.42
N LYS A 207 -17.16 3.80 -12.16
CA LYS A 207 -18.45 3.30 -11.72
C LYS A 207 -18.69 1.92 -12.32
N VAL A 208 -19.16 0.98 -11.49
CA VAL A 208 -19.55 -0.37 -11.94
C VAL A 208 -20.81 -0.30 -12.79
N THR A 209 -20.78 -0.86 -14.00
CA THR A 209 -21.91 -0.85 -14.94
C THR A 209 -22.68 -2.17 -14.98
N ALA A 210 -22.09 -3.28 -14.52
CA ALA A 210 -22.78 -4.57 -14.40
C ALA A 210 -23.73 -4.60 -13.19
N SER A 211 -24.68 -5.55 -13.16
CA SER A 211 -25.55 -5.79 -12.00
C SER A 211 -24.75 -6.20 -10.75
N GLY A 212 -23.71 -7.00 -10.96
CA GLY A 212 -22.66 -7.31 -10.00
C GLY A 212 -21.34 -7.60 -10.71
N LEU A 213 -20.24 -7.07 -10.18
CA LEU A 213 -18.89 -7.26 -10.72
C LEU A 213 -17.96 -7.84 -9.66
N ASN A 214 -17.32 -8.95 -9.98
CA ASN A 214 -16.33 -9.55 -9.08
C ASN A 214 -15.03 -8.74 -9.10
N LEU A 215 -14.59 -8.34 -7.90
CA LEU A 215 -13.21 -7.96 -7.66
C LEU A 215 -12.40 -9.24 -7.45
N ARG A 216 -11.35 -9.44 -8.23
CA ARG A 216 -10.59 -10.69 -8.26
C ARG A 216 -9.15 -10.51 -7.81
N ALA A 217 -8.53 -11.60 -7.38
CA ALA A 217 -7.11 -11.64 -7.06
C ALA A 217 -6.23 -11.38 -8.30
N GLY A 218 -6.73 -11.59 -9.52
CA GLY A 218 -5.93 -11.44 -10.74
C GLY A 218 -6.77 -11.11 -11.96
N ALA A 219 -6.10 -10.86 -13.08
CA ALA A 219 -6.76 -10.71 -14.37
C ALA A 219 -7.31 -12.06 -14.85
N GLY A 220 -8.60 -12.10 -15.16
CA GLY A 220 -9.28 -13.28 -15.69
C GLY A 220 -10.36 -13.84 -14.75
N THR A 221 -11.33 -14.54 -15.33
CA THR A 221 -12.50 -15.07 -14.61
C THR A 221 -12.18 -16.30 -13.75
N GLY A 222 -11.05 -16.97 -13.98
CA GLY A 222 -10.58 -18.10 -13.17
C GLY A 222 -9.89 -17.70 -11.85
N LYS A 223 -9.63 -16.40 -11.63
CA LYS A 223 -8.94 -15.90 -10.43
C LYS A 223 -9.90 -15.81 -9.24
N SER A 224 -9.38 -16.04 -8.03
CA SER A 224 -10.13 -16.00 -6.77
C SER A 224 -10.94 -14.71 -6.62
N ILE A 225 -12.17 -14.81 -6.13
CA ILE A 225 -13.04 -13.67 -5.89
C ILE A 225 -12.73 -13.09 -4.50
N LEU A 226 -12.35 -11.82 -4.46
CA LEU A 226 -12.06 -11.07 -3.23
C LEU A 226 -13.32 -10.38 -2.70
N ALA A 227 -14.13 -9.82 -3.59
CA ALA A 227 -15.37 -9.14 -3.25
C ALA A 227 -16.33 -9.10 -4.45
N VAL A 228 -17.59 -8.71 -4.20
CA VAL A 228 -18.58 -8.42 -5.24
C VAL A 228 -18.96 -6.94 -5.12
N MET A 229 -18.90 -6.24 -6.24
CA MET A 229 -19.22 -4.82 -6.38
C MET A 229 -20.58 -4.69 -7.05
N LYS A 230 -21.50 -3.96 -6.45
CA LYS A 230 -22.86 -3.77 -6.97
C LYS A 230 -22.86 -2.72 -8.08
N ASN A 231 -23.90 -2.75 -8.90
CA ASN A 231 -24.14 -1.72 -9.90
C ASN A 231 -24.05 -0.31 -9.29
N GLY A 232 -23.35 0.57 -9.98
CA GLY A 232 -23.22 1.97 -9.61
C GLY A 232 -22.22 2.29 -8.50
N GLU A 233 -21.63 1.28 -7.86
CA GLU A 233 -20.59 1.50 -6.86
C GLU A 233 -19.28 1.98 -7.52
N LYS A 234 -18.51 2.75 -6.76
CA LYS A 234 -17.27 3.37 -7.25
C LYS A 234 -16.04 2.57 -6.86
N VAL A 235 -15.07 2.55 -7.76
CA VAL A 235 -13.73 2.00 -7.54
C VAL A 235 -12.68 3.02 -7.96
N GLN A 236 -11.53 3.03 -7.29
CA GLN A 236 -10.40 3.88 -7.68
C GLN A 236 -9.38 3.03 -8.44
N CYS A 237 -9.08 3.38 -9.69
CA CYS A 237 -7.94 2.86 -10.42
C CYS A 237 -6.77 3.85 -10.34
N TYR A 238 -5.56 3.35 -10.09
CA TYR A 238 -4.35 4.16 -10.10
C TYR A 238 -3.59 4.13 -11.44
N GLY A 239 -4.19 3.53 -12.47
CA GLY A 239 -3.61 3.40 -13.81
C GLY A 239 -2.95 2.05 -14.08
N TYR A 240 -2.83 1.20 -13.07
CA TYR A 240 -2.27 -0.15 -13.20
C TYR A 240 -3.31 -1.14 -13.73
N TYR A 241 -2.86 -2.10 -14.54
CA TYR A 241 -3.71 -3.14 -15.11
C TYR A 241 -2.89 -4.36 -15.52
N ASN A 242 -3.58 -5.48 -15.72
CA ASN A 242 -3.06 -6.65 -16.43
C ASN A 242 -3.98 -6.93 -17.62
N ASP A 243 -3.42 -7.43 -18.72
CA ASP A 243 -4.22 -7.93 -19.84
C ASP A 243 -4.56 -9.42 -19.61
N CYS A 244 -5.79 -9.79 -19.93
CA CYS A 244 -6.17 -11.19 -20.05
C CYS A 244 -7.09 -11.32 -21.26
N ASN A 245 -6.59 -12.00 -22.30
CA ASN A 245 -7.29 -12.23 -23.56
C ASN A 245 -7.76 -10.94 -24.24
N GLY A 246 -6.89 -9.92 -24.31
CA GLY A 246 -7.16 -8.63 -24.96
C GLY A 246 -8.07 -7.70 -24.16
N VAL A 247 -8.38 -8.06 -22.91
CA VAL A 247 -9.17 -7.24 -21.99
C VAL A 247 -8.27 -6.73 -20.89
N LYS A 248 -8.25 -5.42 -20.70
CA LYS A 248 -7.60 -4.81 -19.55
C LYS A 248 -8.41 -5.10 -18.28
N TRP A 249 -7.79 -5.74 -17.32
CA TRP A 249 -8.28 -5.86 -15.97
C TRP A 249 -7.61 -4.78 -15.14
N LEU A 250 -8.39 -3.78 -14.75
CA LEU A 250 -7.88 -2.65 -13.98
C LEU A 250 -7.59 -3.11 -12.57
N TYR A 251 -6.41 -2.74 -12.07
CA TYR A 251 -6.06 -2.85 -10.67
C TYR A 251 -6.75 -1.71 -9.93
N VAL A 252 -7.74 -2.05 -9.12
CA VAL A 252 -8.64 -1.09 -8.48
C VAL A 252 -8.72 -1.32 -6.98
N VAL A 253 -9.01 -0.24 -6.29
CA VAL A 253 -9.40 -0.24 -4.88
C VAL A 253 -10.91 -0.07 -4.80
N TYR A 254 -11.58 -1.05 -4.22
CA TYR A 254 -13.01 -1.04 -3.96
C TYR A 254 -13.26 -1.24 -2.48
N LYS A 255 -13.81 -0.22 -1.82
CA LYS A 255 -14.11 -0.24 -0.38
C LYS A 255 -12.97 -0.86 0.43
N ASN A 256 -11.79 -0.31 0.19
CA ASN A 256 -10.50 -0.71 0.74
C ASN A 256 -9.89 -2.00 0.18
N ILE A 257 -10.64 -2.91 -0.42
CA ILE A 257 -10.10 -4.15 -0.99
C ILE A 257 -9.41 -3.83 -2.32
N VAL A 258 -8.19 -4.30 -2.49
CA VAL A 258 -7.45 -4.16 -3.73
C VAL A 258 -7.58 -5.42 -4.57
N GLY A 259 -7.77 -5.28 -5.87
CA GLY A 259 -7.86 -6.41 -6.78
C GLY A 259 -8.07 -5.97 -8.22
N TYR A 260 -8.39 -6.93 -9.06
CA TYR A 260 -8.61 -6.74 -10.49
C TYR A 260 -10.09 -6.79 -10.83
N ALA A 261 -10.51 -5.85 -11.66
CA ALA A 261 -11.84 -5.81 -12.23
C ALA A 261 -11.74 -5.58 -13.74
N SER A 262 -12.51 -6.35 -14.52
CA SER A 262 -12.52 -6.21 -15.98
C SER A 262 -12.99 -4.82 -16.38
N SER A 263 -12.22 -4.13 -17.24
CA SER A 263 -12.55 -2.80 -17.72
C SER A 263 -13.85 -2.76 -18.53
N LYS A 264 -14.31 -3.90 -19.05
CA LYS A 264 -15.60 -4.02 -19.78
C LYS A 264 -16.80 -3.60 -18.94
N TYR A 265 -16.68 -3.67 -17.61
CA TYR A 265 -17.79 -3.41 -16.68
C TYR A 265 -17.54 -2.19 -15.78
N LEU A 266 -16.62 -1.32 -16.19
CA LEU A 266 -16.24 -0.10 -15.49
C LEU A 266 -16.32 1.10 -16.45
N SER A 267 -17.08 2.11 -16.07
CA SER A 267 -17.11 3.42 -16.77
C SER A 267 -16.34 4.44 -15.95
N LYS A 268 -15.40 5.15 -16.57
CA LYS A 268 -14.72 6.27 -15.94
C LYS A 268 -15.68 7.46 -15.76
#